data_AF-A0A961GJP8-F1
#
_entry.id   AF-A0A961GJP8-F1
#
_cell.length_a   1.000
_cell.length_b   1.000
_cell.length_c   1.000
_cell.angle_alpha   90.00
_cell.angle_beta   90.00
_cell.angle_gamma   90.00
#
_symmetry.space_group_name_H-M   'P 1'
#
loop_
_entity.id
_entity.type
_entity.pdbx_description
1 polymer ?
#
loop_
_entity_poly.entity_id
_entity_poly.type
_entity_poly.pdbx_seq_one_letter_code
_entity_poly.pdbx_strand_id
1 'polypeptide(L)'
;MRPASVDEVSGVLDLCNDHGTAVVPQGGNTGLVGGSVPLAGELVLDLRRLQRLDPVDRTDRRVVVGAGVTLGDLQRAAADAG
;
A
#
# COMPACT_ATOMS: atom_id res chain seq x y z
N MET A 1 -7.68 8.64 -4.45
CA MET A 1 -7.51 7.67 -5.55
C MET A 1 -7.25 6.27 -4.99
N ARG A 2 -7.71 5.21 -5.66
CA ARG A 2 -7.52 3.81 -5.25
C ARG A 2 -6.92 2.97 -6.39
N PRO A 3 -5.62 3.13 -6.70
CA PRO A 3 -4.96 2.38 -7.78
C PRO A 3 -4.81 0.90 -7.44
N ALA A 4 -4.84 0.04 -8.46
CA ALA A 4 -4.70 -1.42 -8.36
C ALA A 4 -3.36 -1.96 -8.88
N SER A 5 -2.50 -1.10 -9.41
CA SER A 5 -1.17 -1.49 -9.90
C SER A 5 -0.13 -0.42 -9.59
N VAL A 6 1.15 -0.79 -9.72
CA VAL A 6 2.27 0.15 -9.60
C VAL A 6 2.21 1.20 -10.71
N ASP A 7 1.83 0.81 -11.93
CA ASP A 7 1.70 1.75 -13.06
C ASP A 7 0.60 2.79 -12.80
N GLU A 8 -0.53 2.39 -12.21
CA GLU A 8 -1.58 3.32 -11.81
C GLU A 8 -1.13 4.24 -10.67
N VAL A 9 -0.35 3.74 -9.71
CA VAL A 9 0.27 4.60 -8.67
C VAL A 9 1.19 5.65 -9.32
N SER A 10 2.07 5.22 -10.23
CA SER A 10 2.99 6.12 -10.94
C SER A 10 2.21 7.19 -11.69
N GLY A 11 1.22 6.81 -12.50
CA GLY A 11 0.44 7.77 -13.26
C GLY A 11 -0.34 8.77 -12.40
N VAL A 12 -0.83 8.35 -11.21
CA VAL A 12 -1.45 9.27 -10.25
C VAL A 12 -0.43 10.25 -9.69
N LEU A 13 0.77 9.78 -9.31
CA LEU A 13 1.81 10.63 -8.76
C LEU A 13 2.36 11.62 -9.79
N ASP A 14 2.55 11.19 -11.04
CA ASP A 14 2.96 12.05 -12.15
C ASP A 14 1.93 13.18 -12.35
N LEU A 15 0.63 12.84 -12.41
CA LEU A 15 -0.44 13.83 -12.54
C LEU A 15 -0.48 14.80 -11.34
N CYS A 16 -0.32 14.29 -10.11
CA CYS A 16 -0.27 15.13 -8.92
C CYS A 16 0.92 16.08 -8.95
N ASN A 17 2.08 15.61 -9.41
CA ASN A 17 3.27 16.44 -9.55
C ASN A 17 3.07 17.56 -10.58
N ASP A 18 2.50 17.24 -11.75
CA ASP A 18 2.21 18.22 -12.81
C ASP A 18 1.27 19.34 -12.34
N HIS A 19 0.37 19.04 -11.40
CA HIS A 19 -0.62 19.98 -10.87
C HIS A 19 -0.27 20.56 -9.49
N GLY A 20 0.90 20.22 -8.92
CA GLY A 20 1.28 20.63 -7.56
C GLY A 20 0.33 20.13 -6.47
N THR A 21 -0.34 19.00 -6.70
CA THR A 21 -1.29 18.41 -5.74
C THR A 21 -0.54 17.60 -4.69
N ALA A 22 -0.66 18.01 -3.42
CA ALA A 22 -0.12 17.26 -2.30
C ALA A 22 -0.84 15.90 -2.13
N VAL A 23 -0.10 14.87 -1.71
CA VAL A 23 -0.58 13.50 -1.60
C VAL A 23 -0.33 12.94 -0.20
N VAL A 24 -1.33 12.26 0.36
CA VAL A 24 -1.22 11.48 1.60
C VAL A 24 -1.41 9.99 1.29
N PRO A 25 -0.36 9.17 1.35
CA PRO A 25 -0.49 7.73 1.23
C PRO A 25 -1.28 7.13 2.40
N GLN A 26 -2.18 6.20 2.12
CA GLN A 26 -3.00 5.55 3.15
C GLN A 26 -3.09 4.03 2.94
N GLY A 27 -2.75 3.28 3.98
CA GLY A 27 -2.97 1.84 4.08
C GLY A 27 -4.21 1.51 4.91
N GLY A 28 -4.04 0.79 6.03
CA GLY A 28 -5.13 0.42 6.93
C GLY A 28 -5.73 1.57 7.76
N ASN A 29 -5.13 2.76 7.73
CA ASN A 29 -5.54 3.94 8.51
C ASN A 29 -5.61 3.68 10.04
N THR A 30 -4.71 2.85 10.56
CA THR A 30 -4.62 2.48 11.99
C THR A 30 -3.54 3.28 12.74
N GLY A 31 -2.92 4.28 12.10
CA GLY A 31 -1.93 5.14 12.75
C GLY A 31 -2.57 6.09 13.76
N LEU A 32 -1.86 6.35 14.87
CA LEU A 32 -2.41 7.11 16.02
C LEU A 32 -1.89 8.55 16.12
N VAL A 33 -1.04 8.98 15.17
CA VAL A 33 -0.39 10.30 15.19
C VAL A 33 -0.86 11.21 14.05
N GLY A 34 -1.93 10.83 13.34
CA GLY A 34 -2.54 11.64 12.27
C GLY A 34 -1.84 11.61 10.91
N GLY A 35 -0.70 10.94 10.76
CA GLY A 35 0.08 10.95 9.51
C GLY A 35 -0.60 10.38 8.26
N SER A 36 -1.71 9.63 8.42
CA SER A 36 -2.50 9.08 7.30
C SER A 36 -3.77 9.88 6.99
N VAL A 37 -3.98 11.02 7.66
CA VAL A 37 -5.17 11.87 7.55
C VAL A 37 -4.80 13.16 6.81
N PRO A 38 -5.49 13.52 5.71
CA PRO A 38 -5.28 14.80 5.02
C PRO A 38 -5.72 15.97 5.91
N LEU A 39 -4.99 17.08 5.87
CA LEU A 39 -5.23 18.27 6.71
C LEU A 39 -5.70 19.48 5.90
N ALA A 40 -5.28 19.59 4.64
CA ALA A 40 -5.47 20.77 3.81
C ALA A 40 -5.86 20.42 2.36
N GLY A 41 -6.65 19.35 2.18
CA GLY A 41 -7.19 18.97 0.87
C GLY A 41 -6.25 18.11 0.03
N GLU A 42 -5.25 17.47 0.65
CA GLU A 42 -4.37 16.53 -0.01
C GLU A 42 -5.15 15.35 -0.60
N LEU A 43 -4.68 14.86 -1.75
CA LEU A 43 -5.22 13.66 -2.36
C LEU A 43 -4.83 12.45 -1.52
N VAL A 44 -5.82 11.71 -1.00
CA VAL A 44 -5.57 10.42 -0.35
C VAL A 44 -5.27 9.37 -1.41
N LEU A 45 -4.07 8.80 -1.36
CA LEU A 45 -3.63 7.68 -2.19
C LEU A 45 -3.80 6.37 -1.41
N ASP A 46 -4.94 5.70 -1.61
CA ASP A 46 -5.28 4.48 -0.90
C ASP A 46 -4.71 3.25 -1.61
N LEU A 47 -3.77 2.59 -0.95
CA LEU A 47 -2.98 1.48 -1.49
C LEU A 47 -3.62 0.11 -1.26
N ARG A 48 -4.81 0.03 -0.63
CA ARG A 48 -5.44 -1.23 -0.20
C ARG A 48 -5.80 -2.18 -1.35
N ARG A 49 -5.79 -1.73 -2.61
CA ARG A 49 -6.00 -2.62 -3.78
C ARG A 49 -4.71 -3.30 -4.26
N LEU A 50 -3.53 -2.90 -3.77
CA LEU A 50 -2.25 -3.55 -4.06
C LEU A 50 -2.08 -4.80 -3.18
N GLN A 51 -2.89 -5.82 -3.43
CA GLN A 51 -3.02 -7.02 -2.57
C GLN A 51 -2.26 -8.26 -3.09
N ARG A 52 -1.35 -8.09 -4.05
CA ARG A 52 -0.50 -9.19 -4.54
C ARG A 52 0.28 -9.77 -3.36
N LEU A 53 0.21 -11.08 -3.16
CA LEU A 53 0.98 -11.84 -2.18
C LEU A 53 1.62 -13.01 -2.92
N ASP A 54 2.94 -12.99 -3.04
CA ASP A 54 3.69 -14.09 -3.66
C ASP A 54 3.82 -15.28 -2.70
N PRO A 55 4.13 -16.49 -3.19
CA PRO A 55 4.45 -17.61 -2.32
C PRO A 55 5.61 -17.29 -1.37
N VAL A 56 5.56 -17.86 -0.17
CA VAL A 56 6.66 -17.74 0.81
C VAL A 56 7.85 -18.56 0.33
N ASP A 57 9.00 -17.90 0.18
CA ASP A 57 10.28 -18.56 -0.05
C ASP A 57 10.79 -19.12 1.28
N ARG A 58 10.79 -20.46 1.39
CA ARG A 58 11.22 -21.16 2.61
C ARG A 58 12.73 -21.27 2.72
N THR A 59 13.46 -21.18 1.61
CA THR A 59 14.92 -21.23 1.61
C THR A 59 15.49 -19.91 2.11
N ASP A 60 15.01 -18.79 1.55
CA ASP A 60 15.47 -17.45 1.90
C ASP A 60 14.67 -16.83 3.06
N ARG A 61 13.59 -17.48 3.51
CA ARG A 61 12.66 -17.00 4.55
C ARG A 61 12.14 -15.59 4.26
N ARG A 62 11.64 -15.40 3.04
CA ARG A 62 11.14 -14.11 2.52
C ARG A 62 9.84 -14.30 1.77
N VAL A 63 9.04 -13.24 1.71
CA VAL A 63 7.89 -13.16 0.80
C VAL A 63 7.80 -11.74 0.24
N VAL A 64 7.40 -11.62 -1.02
CA VAL A 64 7.14 -10.34 -1.68
C VAL A 64 5.64 -10.08 -1.63
N VAL A 65 5.26 -8.90 -1.14
CA VAL A 65 3.86 -8.50 -1.00
C VAL A 65 3.64 -7.07 -1.48
N GLY A 66 2.44 -6.79 -1.96
CA GLY A 66 1.98 -5.43 -2.25
C GLY A 66 1.69 -4.66 -0.98
N ALA A 67 1.78 -3.33 -1.05
CA ALA A 67 1.58 -2.43 0.08
C ALA A 67 0.16 -2.47 0.69
N GLY A 68 -0.82 -3.04 -0.01
CA GLY A 68 -2.19 -3.20 0.45
C GLY A 68 -2.47 -4.52 1.17
N VAL A 69 -1.50 -5.45 1.23
CA VAL A 69 -1.63 -6.70 1.96
C VAL A 69 -1.70 -6.41 3.47
N THR A 70 -2.68 -7.00 4.15
CA THR A 70 -2.80 -6.81 5.60
C THR A 70 -1.75 -7.65 6.34
N LEU A 71 -1.35 -7.20 7.52
CA LEU A 71 -0.44 -7.98 8.36
C LEU A 71 -1.02 -9.36 8.71
N GLY A 72 -2.33 -9.45 8.94
CA GLY A 72 -3.01 -10.71 9.25
C GLY A 72 -2.98 -11.71 8.09
N ASP A 73 -3.14 -11.25 6.85
CA ASP A 73 -3.03 -12.12 5.67
C ASP A 73 -1.60 -12.64 5.48
N LEU A 74 -0.62 -11.75 5.63
CA LEU A 74 0.80 -12.11 5.56
C LEU A 74 1.18 -13.13 6.64
N GLN A 75 0.74 -12.93 7.88
CA GLN A 75 1.00 -13.85 8.99
C GLN A 75 0.40 -15.23 8.75
N ARG A 76 -0.83 -15.31 8.21
CA ARG A 76 -1.45 -16.59 7.83
C ARG A 76 -0.65 -17.30 6.74
N ALA A 77 -0.29 -16.60 5.67
CA ALA A 77 0.51 -17.17 4.60
C ALA A 77 1.88 -17.69 5.10
N ALA A 78 2.52 -16.96 5.99
CA ALA A 78 3.78 -17.39 6.62
C ALA A 78 3.58 -18.63 7.51
N ALA A 79 2.52 -18.66 8.33
CA ALA A 79 2.23 -19.81 9.19
C ALA A 79 1.89 -21.08 8.39
N ASP A 80 1.11 -20.95 7.31
CA ASP A 80 0.75 -22.06 6.42
C ASP A 80 1.97 -22.62 5.67
N ALA A 81 2.96 -21.77 5.40
CA ALA A 81 4.22 -22.17 4.80
C ALA A 81 5.14 -22.92 5.77
N GLY A 82 4.85 -22.97 7.08
CA GLY A 82 5.64 -23.66 8.10
C GLY A 82 7.03 -23.08 8.29
#